data_AF-A0A520PNG5-F1
#
_entry.id   AF-A0A520PNG5-F1
#
_cell.length_a   1.000
_cell.length_b   1.000
_cell.length_c   1.000
_cell.angle_alpha   90.00
_cell.angle_beta   90.00
_cell.angle_gamma   90.00
#
_symmetry.space_group_name_H-M   'P 1'
#
loop_
_entity.id
_entity.type
_entity.pdbx_description
1 polymer ?
#
loop_
_entity_poly.entity_id
_entity_poly.type
_entity_poly.pdbx_seq_one_letter_code
_entity_poly.pdbx_strand_id
1 'polypeptide(L)'
;MIYKMVKLFLSSLTFIIKVVYGRSLFLFKGYKYLFLSCFLIPSLAFPFEFPPERTKREADKELGWMFAPLPGCVEGVGCAVPIAGLISNFYKSTDLVILKTLAKGDIEATVVQLQKFPIIDEKLFLKVLYYDWDISLLNYDRGIHSGKKDYYQTFENVNSSTINLQSQFYNQHLEIQIGYSSGGSEASKIFDAEENQFTNIQSPLRNWVDNTIGTQIDLTDNHLEPREGIRFELLHNATDYELSELSDYDVNSLNFTTYIPFLGSDTLLINAFQSRSYISEQGLTDENALREKFALGCDLEKEAEACREAENRRVNYWQARNRFGKASALGGINRMRAYSLGRYYAGNSSNYSLEYRLNFSEKQTPINWIIMGGVRTVLQAAFFYEVGSVSDDISELHQNMRTSFGVGFRAIISGLIYRFDLAKGDDGIAPTLFINYPLSLGTLGS
;
A
#
# COMPACT_ATOMS: atom_id res chain seq x y z
N MET A 1 27.85 2.48 -28.93
CA MET A 1 26.94 1.97 -27.88
C MET A 1 26.11 3.10 -27.24
N ILE A 2 26.75 4.17 -26.77
CA ILE A 2 26.10 5.37 -26.21
C ILE A 2 25.13 6.06 -27.21
N TYR A 3 25.50 6.16 -28.50
CA TYR A 3 24.65 6.75 -29.54
C TYR A 3 23.37 5.94 -29.83
N LYS A 4 23.38 4.61 -29.61
CA LYS A 4 22.18 3.76 -29.73
C LYS A 4 21.23 3.94 -28.54
N MET A 5 21.77 4.13 -27.33
CA MET A 5 20.96 4.40 -26.13
C MET A 5 20.31 5.79 -26.16
N VAL A 6 21.03 6.82 -26.62
CA VAL A 6 20.46 8.18 -26.75
C VAL A 6 19.35 8.23 -27.81
N LYS A 7 19.48 7.47 -28.90
CA LYS A 7 18.45 7.37 -29.94
C LYS A 7 17.21 6.60 -29.48
N LEU A 8 17.38 5.58 -28.61
CA LEU A 8 16.27 4.86 -27.97
C LEU A 8 15.53 5.78 -27.00
N PHE A 9 16.26 6.58 -26.21
CA PHE A 9 15.73 7.54 -25.24
C PHE A 9 14.98 8.71 -25.88
N LEU A 10 15.45 9.21 -27.05
CA LEU A 10 14.73 10.22 -27.83
C LEU A 10 13.49 9.64 -28.53
N SER A 11 13.52 8.35 -28.93
CA SER A 11 12.38 7.70 -29.57
C SER A 11 11.21 7.45 -28.59
N SER A 12 11.52 7.10 -27.33
CA SER A 12 10.53 6.95 -26.26
C SER A 12 9.93 8.30 -25.85
N LEU A 13 10.71 9.38 -25.84
CA LEU A 13 10.20 10.73 -25.56
C LEU A 13 9.21 11.21 -26.63
N THR A 14 9.44 10.89 -27.91
CA THR A 14 8.47 11.18 -28.99
C THR A 14 7.22 10.31 -28.97
N PHE A 15 7.28 9.11 -28.38
CA PHE A 15 6.10 8.26 -28.16
C PHE A 15 5.20 8.85 -27.07
N ILE A 16 5.80 9.36 -25.97
CA ILE A 16 5.07 10.03 -24.88
C ILE A 16 4.32 11.28 -25.40
N ILE A 17 4.95 12.08 -26.28
CA ILE A 17 4.30 13.26 -26.87
C ILE A 17 3.15 12.88 -27.83
N LYS A 18 3.25 11.75 -28.54
CA LYS A 18 2.18 11.26 -29.43
C LYS A 18 1.01 10.62 -28.67
N VAL A 19 1.25 9.97 -27.53
CA VAL A 19 0.19 9.45 -26.66
C VAL A 19 -0.63 10.58 -26.02
N VAL A 20 0.00 11.73 -25.74
CA VAL A 20 -0.67 12.91 -25.16
C VAL A 20 -1.51 13.70 -26.19
N TYR A 21 -1.18 13.62 -27.49
CA TYR A 21 -1.86 14.42 -28.54
C TYR A 21 -2.71 13.63 -29.55
N GLY A 22 -2.81 12.31 -29.42
CA GLY A 22 -3.55 11.46 -30.35
C GLY A 22 -4.97 11.11 -29.91
N ARG A 23 -5.97 11.84 -30.43
CA ARG A 23 -7.43 11.55 -30.41
C ARG A 23 -8.16 11.62 -29.05
N SER A 24 -8.62 12.83 -28.70
CA SER A 24 -10.01 13.06 -28.26
C SER A 24 -10.41 14.53 -28.45
N LEU A 25 -10.49 14.98 -29.71
CA LEU A 25 -11.29 16.15 -30.03
C LEU A 25 -12.75 15.68 -30.20
N PHE A 26 -13.67 16.44 -29.59
CA PHE A 26 -15.14 16.28 -29.58
C PHE A 26 -15.74 15.32 -28.55
N LEU A 27 -16.01 15.86 -27.35
CA LEU A 27 -17.37 16.03 -26.78
C LEU A 27 -17.26 16.39 -25.29
N PHE A 28 -17.01 17.66 -24.97
CA PHE A 28 -17.10 18.14 -23.59
C PHE A 28 -17.91 19.45 -23.54
N LYS A 29 -19.22 19.30 -23.25
CA LYS A 29 -20.12 20.42 -22.97
C LYS A 29 -19.79 21.05 -21.61
N GLY A 30 -19.50 22.35 -21.64
CA GLY A 30 -20.14 23.39 -20.81
C GLY A 30 -19.88 23.51 -19.30
N TYR A 31 -19.60 22.44 -18.55
CA TYR A 31 -19.76 22.49 -17.07
C TYR A 31 -18.47 22.30 -16.25
N LYS A 32 -17.30 22.10 -16.89
CA LYS A 32 -16.04 21.76 -16.18
C LYS A 32 -15.03 22.90 -16.01
N TYR A 33 -15.24 24.06 -16.60
CA TYR A 33 -14.34 25.20 -16.39
C TYR A 33 -14.44 25.81 -14.98
N LEU A 34 -15.58 25.63 -14.29
CA LEU A 34 -15.73 26.09 -12.91
C LEU A 34 -14.87 25.25 -11.94
N PHE A 35 -14.83 23.92 -12.14
CA PHE A 35 -14.06 23.00 -11.30
C PHE A 35 -12.55 23.16 -11.51
N LEU A 36 -12.10 23.38 -12.76
CA LEU A 36 -10.69 23.67 -13.06
C LEU A 36 -10.29 25.08 -12.56
N SER A 37 -11.22 26.05 -12.51
CA SER A 37 -10.95 27.36 -11.92
C SER A 37 -10.78 27.29 -10.40
N CYS A 38 -11.51 26.40 -9.70
CA CYS A 38 -11.32 26.19 -8.26
C CYS A 38 -9.93 25.66 -7.89
N PHE A 39 -9.26 24.92 -8.78
CA PHE A 39 -7.88 24.43 -8.57
C PHE A 39 -6.79 25.50 -8.80
N LEU A 40 -7.13 26.62 -9.47
CA LEU A 40 -6.19 27.72 -9.75
C LEU A 40 -6.43 28.96 -8.87
N ILE A 41 -7.33 28.89 -7.89
CA ILE A 41 -7.57 29.96 -6.90
C ILE A 41 -7.04 29.59 -5.49
N PRO A 42 -5.76 29.21 -5.27
CA PRO A 42 -5.17 29.35 -3.94
C PRO A 42 -4.82 30.81 -3.61
N SER A 43 -4.68 31.69 -4.62
CA SER A 43 -4.07 33.01 -4.44
C SER A 43 -5.03 34.16 -4.08
N LEU A 44 -6.35 33.96 -4.12
CA LEU A 44 -7.31 35.08 -3.92
C LEU A 44 -8.03 35.09 -2.56
N ALA A 45 -7.82 34.09 -1.70
CA ALA A 45 -8.52 34.03 -0.41
C ALA A 45 -7.61 34.16 0.82
N PHE A 46 -6.29 33.91 0.70
CA PHE A 46 -5.38 33.94 1.84
C PHE A 46 -3.95 34.32 1.41
N PRO A 47 -3.20 35.11 2.20
CA PRO A 47 -1.81 35.47 1.94
C PRO A 47 -0.87 34.32 2.37
N PHE A 48 -1.03 33.13 1.79
CA PHE A 48 -0.13 32.01 2.03
C PHE A 48 1.06 32.07 1.07
N GLU A 49 2.28 32.06 1.60
CA GLU A 49 3.51 31.88 0.83
C GLU A 49 3.59 30.43 0.38
N PHE A 50 3.63 30.18 -0.93
CA PHE A 50 3.59 28.83 -1.50
C PHE A 50 4.80 28.58 -2.42
N PRO A 51 5.55 27.48 -2.24
CA PRO A 51 5.39 26.49 -1.17
C PRO A 51 5.75 27.07 0.22
N PRO A 52 5.12 26.59 1.31
CA PRO A 52 5.44 27.03 2.66
C PRO A 52 6.89 26.68 3.04
N GLU A 53 7.47 27.42 3.97
CA GLU A 53 8.82 27.15 4.47
C GLU A 53 8.90 25.77 5.15
N ARG A 54 9.94 25.00 4.80
CA ARG A 54 10.14 23.65 5.33
C ARG A 54 10.61 23.69 6.79
N THR A 55 9.74 23.28 7.70
CA THR A 55 10.02 23.09 9.11
C THR A 55 10.76 21.78 9.39
N LYS A 56 11.62 21.78 10.41
CA LYS A 56 12.29 20.58 10.94
C LYS A 56 12.19 20.57 12.47
N ARG A 57 11.98 19.39 13.07
CA ARG A 57 11.98 19.20 14.52
C ARG A 57 13.18 18.35 14.92
N GLU A 58 14.06 18.87 15.77
CA GLU A 58 15.22 18.10 16.25
C GLU A 58 14.81 16.86 17.04
N ALA A 59 13.69 16.92 17.78
CA ALA A 59 13.12 15.78 18.49
C ALA A 59 12.73 14.61 17.56
N ASP A 60 12.49 14.85 16.26
CA ASP A 60 12.19 13.77 15.30
C ASP A 60 13.45 12.99 14.90
N LYS A 61 14.65 13.50 15.23
CA LYS A 61 15.96 12.84 14.98
C LYS A 61 16.53 12.15 16.22
N GLU A 62 15.87 12.29 17.37
CA GLU A 62 16.28 11.63 18.60
C GLU A 62 16.12 10.11 18.47
N LEU A 63 16.96 9.35 19.19
CA LEU A 63 16.83 7.90 19.25
C LEU A 63 15.44 7.53 19.78
N GLY A 64 14.72 6.68 19.04
CA GLY A 64 13.46 6.10 19.45
C GLY A 64 13.52 4.59 19.42
N TRP A 65 12.75 3.94 20.28
CA TRP A 65 12.62 2.49 20.23
C TRP A 65 11.27 2.00 20.74
N MET A 66 10.82 0.86 20.23
CA MET A 66 9.66 0.12 20.72
C MET A 66 9.91 -1.37 20.54
N PHE A 67 9.61 -2.18 21.57
CA PHE A 67 9.57 -3.64 21.47
C PHE A 67 8.26 -4.13 22.05
N ALA A 68 7.44 -4.80 21.23
CA ALA A 68 6.13 -5.29 21.67
C ALA A 68 5.85 -6.69 21.12
N PRO A 69 5.24 -7.57 21.93
CA PRO A 69 4.64 -8.79 21.42
C PRO A 69 3.41 -8.46 20.58
N LEU A 70 3.25 -9.14 19.46
CA LEU A 70 2.12 -9.04 18.56
C LEU A 70 1.41 -10.39 18.45
N PRO A 71 0.70 -10.85 19.50
CA PRO A 71 -0.01 -12.13 19.46
C PRO A 71 -1.03 -12.15 18.33
N GLY A 72 -1.04 -13.21 17.54
CA GLY A 72 -1.96 -13.41 16.44
C GLY A 72 -2.31 -14.88 16.25
N CYS A 73 -3.52 -15.14 15.76
CA CYS A 73 -3.99 -16.47 15.42
C CYS A 73 -4.50 -16.48 14.00
N VAL A 74 -4.23 -17.58 13.30
CA VAL A 74 -4.80 -17.90 12.00
C VAL A 74 -5.71 -19.10 12.21
N GLU A 75 -7.00 -18.91 11.95
CA GLU A 75 -8.01 -19.97 12.01
C GLU A 75 -7.63 -21.12 11.07
N GLY A 76 -7.84 -22.36 11.50
CA GLY A 76 -7.39 -23.57 10.78
C GLY A 76 -5.87 -23.84 10.78
N VAL A 77 -5.05 -22.95 11.35
CA VAL A 77 -3.59 -23.10 11.39
C VAL A 77 -3.05 -23.15 12.81
N GLY A 78 -3.21 -22.09 13.59
CA GLY A 78 -2.61 -21.98 14.92
C GLY A 78 -2.38 -20.53 15.36
N CYS A 79 -1.71 -20.35 16.51
CA CYS A 79 -1.39 -19.03 17.05
C CYS A 79 0.13 -18.87 17.22
N ALA A 80 0.62 -17.64 17.03
CA ALA A 80 1.99 -17.27 17.32
C ALA A 80 2.06 -15.91 18.03
N VAL A 81 3.18 -15.69 18.74
CA VAL A 81 3.49 -14.42 19.39
C VAL A 81 4.82 -13.90 18.83
N PRO A 82 4.81 -13.30 17.62
CA PRO A 82 5.97 -12.56 17.14
C PRO A 82 6.27 -11.36 18.03
N ILE A 83 7.53 -10.98 18.11
CA ILE A 83 7.98 -9.72 18.70
C ILE A 83 8.33 -8.76 17.58
N ALA A 84 7.69 -7.59 17.59
CA ALA A 84 8.08 -6.46 16.76
C ALA A 84 9.05 -5.57 17.55
N GLY A 85 10.21 -5.29 16.95
CA GLY A 85 11.17 -4.29 17.39
C GLY A 85 11.26 -3.18 16.36
N LEU A 86 11.15 -1.94 16.81
CA LEU A 86 11.40 -0.75 16.02
C LEU A 86 12.44 0.09 16.73
N ILE A 87 13.45 0.54 16.01
CA ILE A 87 14.49 1.42 16.53
C ILE A 87 14.67 2.52 15.49
N SER A 88 14.29 3.75 15.82
CA SER A 88 14.47 4.91 14.94
C SER A 88 15.73 5.68 15.26
N ASN A 89 16.34 6.27 14.23
CA ASN A 89 17.52 7.12 14.35
C ASN A 89 18.70 6.46 15.11
N PHE A 90 18.87 5.14 15.02
CA PHE A 90 19.97 4.45 15.71
C PHE A 90 21.34 4.76 15.10
N TYR A 91 21.35 5.20 13.84
CA TYR A 91 22.51 5.74 13.15
C TYR A 91 22.08 6.86 12.21
N LYS A 92 22.37 8.12 12.56
CA LYS A 92 21.85 9.30 11.83
C LYS A 92 20.32 9.21 11.71
N SER A 93 19.76 9.22 10.50
CA SER A 93 18.33 9.04 10.23
C SER A 93 17.92 7.59 9.96
N THR A 94 18.80 6.61 10.20
CA THR A 94 18.54 5.19 9.89
C THR A 94 17.61 4.58 10.92
N ASP A 95 16.57 3.90 10.45
CA ASP A 95 15.70 3.10 11.30
C ASP A 95 15.83 1.60 11.00
N LEU A 96 15.53 0.79 12.01
CA LEU A 96 15.53 -0.66 11.95
C LEU A 96 14.18 -1.18 12.45
N VAL A 97 13.53 -2.01 11.63
CA VAL A 97 12.32 -2.74 11.99
C VAL A 97 12.63 -4.23 11.93
N ILE A 98 12.29 -4.95 12.98
CA ILE A 98 12.46 -6.40 13.10
C ILE A 98 11.13 -6.99 13.55
N LEU A 99 10.68 -8.05 12.88
CA LEU A 99 9.62 -8.92 13.36
C LEU A 99 10.19 -10.33 13.46
N LYS A 100 10.10 -10.96 14.62
CA LYS A 100 10.56 -12.34 14.79
C LYS A 100 9.62 -13.14 15.69
N THR A 101 9.20 -14.31 15.22
CA THR A 101 8.66 -15.36 16.10
C THR A 101 9.78 -15.97 16.93
N LEU A 102 9.65 -15.93 18.26
CA LEU A 102 10.68 -16.45 19.17
C LEU A 102 10.61 -17.96 19.38
N ALA A 103 9.41 -18.53 19.31
CA ALA A 103 9.17 -19.96 19.42
C ALA A 103 8.85 -20.52 18.02
N LYS A 104 9.44 -21.68 17.70
CA LYS A 104 9.03 -22.45 16.52
C LYS A 104 7.62 -22.99 16.75
N GLY A 105 6.81 -22.98 15.70
CA GLY A 105 5.40 -23.39 15.74
C GLY A 105 4.79 -23.37 14.34
N ASP A 106 3.47 -23.35 14.27
CA ASP A 106 2.72 -23.43 13.01
C ASP A 106 2.80 -22.15 12.16
N ILE A 107 3.26 -21.03 12.75
CA ILE A 107 3.43 -19.75 12.08
C ILE A 107 4.82 -19.23 12.44
N GLU A 108 5.71 -19.15 11.45
CA GLU A 108 7.01 -18.53 11.59
C GLU A 108 7.04 -17.19 10.84
N ALA A 109 7.64 -16.17 11.45
CA ALA A 109 7.83 -14.87 10.82
C ALA A 109 9.23 -14.35 11.12
N THR A 110 9.99 -14.02 10.09
CA THR A 110 11.23 -13.25 10.16
C THR A 110 11.14 -12.11 9.17
N VAL A 111 10.99 -10.89 9.67
CA VAL A 111 11.08 -9.65 8.88
C VAL A 111 12.21 -8.81 9.42
N VAL A 112 13.08 -8.34 8.54
CA VAL A 112 14.13 -7.38 8.87
C VAL A 112 14.10 -6.27 7.83
N GLN A 113 13.90 -5.04 8.27
CA GLN A 113 13.88 -3.87 7.41
C GLN A 113 14.83 -2.82 7.96
N LEU A 114 15.81 -2.45 7.13
CA LEU A 114 16.65 -1.28 7.32
C LEU A 114 16.13 -0.17 6.41
N GLN A 115 15.90 1.02 6.94
CA GLN A 115 15.41 2.15 6.16
C GLN A 115 16.21 3.41 6.45
N LYS A 116 16.25 4.32 5.46
CA LYS A 116 16.95 5.60 5.54
C LYS A 116 18.43 5.46 5.91
N PHE A 117 19.09 4.39 5.47
CA PHE A 117 20.54 4.25 5.66
C PHE A 117 21.29 5.18 4.69
N PRO A 118 22.01 6.20 5.15
CA PRO A 118 22.62 7.20 4.27
C PRO A 118 23.85 6.63 3.56
N ILE A 119 23.79 6.55 2.22
CA ILE A 119 24.94 6.14 1.37
C ILE A 119 25.78 7.36 1.01
N ILE A 120 25.14 8.46 0.62
CA ILE A 120 25.78 9.73 0.25
C ILE A 120 25.10 10.84 1.04
N ASP A 121 25.71 11.20 2.18
CA ASP A 121 25.16 12.16 3.14
C ASP A 121 23.65 11.94 3.36
N GLU A 122 22.91 13.02 3.60
CA GLU A 122 21.44 13.00 3.62
C GLU A 122 20.86 13.28 2.22
N LYS A 123 21.42 12.70 1.15
CA LYS A 123 20.91 12.88 -0.22
C LYS A 123 20.53 11.58 -0.90
N LEU A 124 21.21 10.48 -0.57
CA LEU A 124 20.93 9.16 -1.11
C LEU A 124 20.85 8.14 0.03
N PHE A 125 19.73 7.43 0.10
CA PHE A 125 19.46 6.43 1.11
C PHE A 125 19.27 5.05 0.51
N LEU A 126 19.75 4.05 1.25
CA LEU A 126 19.46 2.64 1.04
C LEU A 126 18.34 2.22 1.97
N LYS A 127 17.41 1.44 1.41
CA LYS A 127 16.43 0.66 2.16
C LYS A 127 16.54 -0.80 1.75
N VAL A 128 16.60 -1.68 2.73
CA VAL A 128 16.63 -3.13 2.55
C VAL A 128 15.48 -3.72 3.35
N LEU A 129 14.71 -4.61 2.73
CA LEU A 129 13.66 -5.38 3.38
C LEU A 129 13.91 -6.86 3.05
N TYR A 130 13.93 -7.68 4.09
CA TYR A 130 13.88 -9.14 3.97
C TYR A 130 12.64 -9.61 4.72
N TYR A 131 11.85 -10.47 4.08
CA TYR A 131 10.79 -11.22 4.74
C TYR A 131 10.88 -12.69 4.40
N ASP A 132 10.63 -13.51 5.40
CA ASP A 132 10.40 -14.95 5.33
C ASP A 132 9.31 -15.25 6.37
N TRP A 133 8.09 -15.44 5.89
CA TRP A 133 6.90 -15.40 6.72
C TRP A 133 5.82 -16.34 6.20
N ASP A 134 5.33 -17.19 7.09
CA ASP A 134 4.07 -17.91 6.90
C ASP A 134 2.88 -16.96 7.10
N ILE A 135 2.22 -16.63 5.99
CA ILE A 135 1.12 -15.67 5.95
C ILE A 135 -0.18 -16.36 5.57
N SER A 136 -1.27 -15.91 6.18
CA SER A 136 -2.60 -16.25 5.72
C SER A 136 -3.23 -15.10 4.94
N LEU A 137 -3.73 -15.42 3.74
CA LEU A 137 -4.31 -14.46 2.82
C LEU A 137 -5.76 -14.82 2.53
N LEU A 138 -6.65 -13.86 2.74
CA LEU A 138 -8.03 -13.95 2.29
C LEU A 138 -8.09 -13.52 0.81
N ASN A 139 -8.35 -14.46 -0.07
CA ASN A 139 -8.50 -14.23 -1.50
C ASN A 139 -9.98 -14.01 -1.81
N TYR A 140 -10.43 -12.77 -1.65
CA TYR A 140 -11.79 -12.37 -1.95
C TYR A 140 -12.12 -12.52 -3.43
N ASP A 141 -13.39 -12.64 -3.75
CA ASP A 141 -13.89 -12.51 -5.11
C ASP A 141 -13.57 -11.11 -5.66
N ARG A 142 -13.30 -11.04 -6.97
CA ARG A 142 -12.86 -9.81 -7.64
C ARG A 142 -14.00 -8.80 -7.76
N GLY A 143 -13.70 -7.51 -7.58
CA GLY A 143 -14.65 -6.41 -7.80
C GLY A 143 -15.27 -5.82 -6.53
N ILE A 144 -16.01 -4.71 -6.69
CA ILE A 144 -16.57 -3.93 -5.57
C ILE A 144 -17.81 -4.56 -4.90
N HIS A 145 -18.39 -5.56 -5.56
CA HIS A 145 -19.60 -6.25 -5.12
C HIS A 145 -19.33 -7.51 -4.28
N SER A 146 -18.08 -7.96 -4.18
CA SER A 146 -17.69 -9.09 -3.33
C SER A 146 -18.16 -8.85 -1.89
N GLY A 147 -18.88 -9.82 -1.34
CA GLY A 147 -19.34 -9.88 0.04
C GLY A 147 -18.24 -10.31 1.02
N LYS A 148 -18.51 -10.14 2.32
CA LYS A 148 -17.54 -10.41 3.39
C LYS A 148 -17.08 -11.86 3.45
N LYS A 149 -17.94 -12.81 3.04
CA LYS A 149 -17.66 -14.26 3.03
C LYS A 149 -17.33 -14.80 1.63
N ASP A 150 -17.19 -13.91 0.65
CA ASP A 150 -16.91 -14.27 -0.72
C ASP A 150 -15.39 -14.33 -0.90
N TYR A 151 -14.76 -15.29 -0.23
CA TYR A 151 -13.32 -15.57 -0.32
C TYR A 151 -13.01 -17.07 -0.21
N TYR A 152 -11.80 -17.44 -0.60
CA TYR A 152 -11.11 -18.62 -0.09
C TYR A 152 -9.81 -18.16 0.59
N GLN A 153 -9.35 -18.89 1.59
CA GLN A 153 -8.17 -18.53 2.37
C GLN A 153 -7.00 -19.42 1.97
N THR A 154 -5.83 -18.81 1.76
CA THR A 154 -4.57 -19.55 1.58
C THR A 154 -3.71 -19.35 2.82
N PHE A 155 -2.93 -20.39 3.14
CA PHE A 155 -1.80 -20.31 4.05
C PHE A 155 -0.55 -20.60 3.24
N GLU A 156 0.37 -19.63 3.20
CA GLU A 156 1.48 -19.64 2.26
C GLU A 156 2.77 -19.26 2.96
N ASN A 157 3.87 -19.94 2.64
CA ASN A 157 5.19 -19.44 2.98
C ASN A 157 5.59 -18.43 1.89
N VAL A 158 5.98 -17.24 2.32
CA VAL A 158 6.33 -16.13 1.44
C VAL A 158 7.71 -15.62 1.84
N ASN A 159 8.65 -15.65 0.89
CA ASN A 159 9.98 -15.09 1.05
C ASN A 159 10.27 -14.02 0.00
N SER A 160 10.98 -12.97 0.38
CA SER A 160 11.52 -12.00 -0.58
C SER A 160 12.58 -11.13 0.04
N SER A 161 13.41 -10.59 -0.84
CA SER A 161 14.32 -9.51 -0.54
C SER A 161 14.02 -8.33 -1.45
N THR A 162 13.94 -7.14 -0.87
CA THR A 162 13.74 -5.87 -1.57
C THR A 162 14.91 -4.94 -1.25
N ILE A 163 15.43 -4.27 -2.27
CA ILE A 163 16.40 -3.18 -2.16
C ILE A 163 15.80 -1.96 -2.83
N ASN A 164 15.80 -0.82 -2.13
CA ASN A 164 15.40 0.46 -2.68
C ASN A 164 16.51 1.50 -2.48
N LEU A 165 16.73 2.31 -3.50
CA LEU A 165 17.56 3.51 -3.44
C LEU A 165 16.65 4.72 -3.57
N GLN A 166 16.71 5.62 -2.59
CA GLN A 166 15.89 6.82 -2.54
C GLN A 166 16.80 8.04 -2.48
N SER A 167 16.62 8.92 -3.46
CA SER A 167 17.31 10.19 -3.53
C SER A 167 16.38 11.32 -3.14
N GLN A 168 16.90 12.31 -2.42
CA GLN A 168 16.16 13.50 -2.00
C GLN A 168 16.88 14.78 -2.42
N PHE A 169 16.09 15.73 -2.94
CA PHE A 169 16.57 17.01 -3.46
C PHE A 169 15.74 18.16 -2.87
N TYR A 170 16.33 19.35 -2.88
CA TYR A 170 15.67 20.59 -2.48
C TYR A 170 14.96 20.46 -1.12
N ASN A 171 15.68 20.10 -0.06
CA ASN A 171 15.09 19.89 1.27
C ASN A 171 13.86 18.95 1.26
N GLN A 172 14.00 17.81 0.59
CA GLN A 172 12.96 16.77 0.45
C GLN A 172 11.71 17.22 -0.34
N HIS A 173 11.76 18.35 -1.07
CA HIS A 173 10.65 18.72 -1.95
C HIS A 173 10.52 17.84 -3.19
N LEU A 174 11.62 17.19 -3.60
CA LEU A 174 11.62 16.20 -4.67
C LEU A 174 12.34 14.95 -4.19
N GLU A 175 11.68 13.81 -4.34
CA GLU A 175 12.26 12.50 -4.07
C GLU A 175 12.05 11.56 -5.25
N ILE A 176 13.08 10.78 -5.55
CA ILE A 176 13.04 9.77 -6.60
C ILE A 176 13.54 8.48 -6.00
N GLN A 177 12.76 7.42 -6.14
CA GLN A 177 13.13 6.08 -5.70
C GLN A 177 13.21 5.12 -6.88
N ILE A 178 14.16 4.20 -6.79
CA ILE A 178 14.22 3.00 -7.63
C ILE A 178 14.29 1.78 -6.71
N GLY A 179 13.56 0.74 -7.06
CA GLY A 179 13.42 -0.46 -6.25
C GLY A 179 13.58 -1.72 -7.09
N TYR A 180 14.11 -2.75 -6.46
CA TYR A 180 14.17 -4.11 -6.97
C TYR A 180 13.71 -5.05 -5.85
N SER A 181 12.79 -5.96 -6.16
CA SER A 181 12.40 -7.05 -5.27
C SER A 181 12.48 -8.36 -6.02
N SER A 182 12.84 -9.43 -5.32
CA SER A 182 12.69 -10.79 -5.84
C SER A 182 12.20 -11.70 -4.72
N GLY A 183 11.27 -12.59 -5.02
CA GLY A 183 10.66 -13.44 -4.01
C GLY A 183 10.00 -14.68 -4.56
N GLY A 184 9.55 -15.52 -3.63
CA GLY A 184 8.86 -16.77 -3.88
C GLY A 184 7.71 -16.99 -2.90
N SER A 185 6.70 -17.73 -3.35
CA SER A 185 5.54 -18.07 -2.55
C SER A 185 4.99 -19.44 -2.91
N GLU A 186 4.71 -20.23 -1.89
CA GLU A 186 4.11 -21.56 -2.01
C GLU A 186 2.94 -21.69 -1.04
N ALA A 187 1.77 -22.09 -1.56
CA ALA A 187 0.59 -22.35 -0.76
C ALA A 187 0.65 -23.75 -0.16
N SER A 188 0.62 -23.84 1.17
CA SER A 188 0.68 -25.10 1.91
C SER A 188 -0.69 -25.59 2.41
N LYS A 189 -1.65 -24.67 2.64
CA LYS A 189 -3.04 -25.01 2.99
C LYS A 189 -4.02 -24.07 2.31
N ILE A 190 -5.23 -24.58 2.03
CA ILE A 190 -6.34 -23.81 1.48
C ILE A 190 -7.61 -24.15 2.26
N PHE A 191 -8.37 -23.11 2.60
CA PHE A 191 -9.63 -23.22 3.32
C PHE A 191 -10.73 -22.46 2.56
N ASP A 192 -11.98 -22.87 2.74
CA ASP A 192 -13.14 -22.04 2.40
C ASP A 192 -13.45 -21.03 3.52
N ALA A 193 -14.57 -20.30 3.39
CA ALA A 193 -15.02 -19.31 4.38
C ALA A 193 -15.66 -19.94 5.63
N GLU A 194 -15.90 -21.26 5.61
CA GLU A 194 -16.44 -22.08 6.68
C GLU A 194 -15.35 -22.90 7.39
N GLU A 195 -14.08 -22.65 7.07
CA GLU A 195 -12.89 -23.28 7.64
C GLU A 195 -12.68 -24.75 7.24
N ASN A 196 -13.35 -25.23 6.18
CA ASN A 196 -13.06 -26.56 5.63
C ASN A 196 -11.70 -26.52 4.93
N GLN A 197 -10.76 -27.34 5.41
CA GLN A 197 -9.43 -27.46 4.81
C GLN A 197 -9.43 -28.45 3.66
N PHE A 198 -8.79 -28.10 2.55
CA PHE A 198 -8.56 -28.98 1.40
C PHE A 198 -7.09 -29.44 1.35
N THR A 199 -6.88 -30.70 0.98
CA THR A 199 -5.57 -31.37 1.14
C THR A 199 -4.84 -31.60 -0.17
N ASN A 200 -5.55 -31.72 -1.29
CA ASN A 200 -4.95 -32.03 -2.60
C ASN A 200 -4.67 -30.77 -3.43
N ILE A 201 -3.86 -29.87 -2.86
CA ILE A 201 -3.56 -28.56 -3.47
C ILE A 201 -2.60 -28.74 -4.65
N GLN A 202 -3.06 -28.34 -5.84
CA GLN A 202 -2.18 -28.12 -6.99
C GLN A 202 -1.91 -26.61 -7.08
N SER A 203 -0.64 -26.25 -6.92
CA SER A 203 -0.20 -24.87 -7.06
C SER A 203 1.25 -24.87 -7.53
N PRO A 204 1.58 -24.23 -8.66
CA PRO A 204 2.97 -23.99 -8.99
C PRO A 204 3.60 -23.11 -7.89
N LEU A 205 4.89 -23.34 -7.62
CA LEU A 205 5.71 -22.38 -6.89
C LEU A 205 5.69 -21.07 -7.67
N ARG A 206 5.32 -19.98 -7.01
CA ARG A 206 5.27 -18.66 -7.65
C ARG A 206 6.52 -17.90 -7.31
N ASN A 207 7.32 -17.57 -8.31
CA ASN A 207 8.43 -16.64 -8.15
C ASN A 207 8.05 -15.31 -8.77
N TRP A 208 8.70 -14.23 -8.35
CA TRP A 208 8.55 -12.96 -9.02
C TRP A 208 9.80 -12.10 -8.88
N VAL A 209 9.93 -11.19 -9.84
CA VAL A 209 10.83 -10.05 -9.81
C VAL A 209 10.01 -8.78 -9.99
N ASP A 210 10.10 -7.88 -9.02
CA ASP A 210 9.47 -6.55 -9.08
C ASP A 210 10.52 -5.49 -9.35
N ASN A 211 10.22 -4.59 -10.27
CA ASN A 211 10.96 -3.34 -10.46
C ASN A 211 10.06 -2.16 -10.12
N THR A 212 10.54 -1.25 -9.27
CA THR A 212 9.77 -0.08 -8.83
C THR A 212 10.48 1.20 -9.24
N ILE A 213 9.72 2.17 -9.76
CA ILE A 213 10.16 3.55 -9.93
C ILE A 213 9.11 4.44 -9.28
N GLY A 214 9.54 5.29 -8.35
CA GLY A 214 8.65 6.22 -7.68
C GLY A 214 9.19 7.64 -7.71
N THR A 215 8.28 8.61 -7.68
CA THR A 215 8.61 10.03 -7.57
C THR A 215 7.61 10.71 -6.66
N GLN A 216 8.12 11.56 -5.77
CA GLN A 216 7.32 12.41 -4.90
C GLN A 216 7.72 13.87 -5.08
N ILE A 217 6.71 14.72 -5.25
CA ILE A 217 6.83 16.17 -5.14
C ILE A 217 6.07 16.58 -3.88
N ASP A 218 6.82 17.01 -2.86
CA ASP A 218 6.30 17.30 -1.53
C ASP A 218 6.44 18.80 -1.23
N LEU A 219 5.40 19.57 -1.53
CA LEU A 219 5.36 21.03 -1.33
C LEU A 219 4.66 21.38 -0.01
N THR A 220 4.93 20.60 1.04
CA THR A 220 4.36 20.80 2.37
C THR A 220 5.33 21.51 3.31
N ASP A 221 4.79 22.12 4.36
CA ASP A 221 5.54 22.77 5.42
C ASP A 221 6.36 21.78 6.25
N ASN A 222 5.93 20.53 6.35
CA ASN A 222 6.65 19.46 7.05
C ASN A 222 6.51 18.14 6.30
N HIS A 223 7.57 17.33 6.25
CA HIS A 223 7.55 16.06 5.55
C HIS A 223 6.79 14.95 6.31
N LEU A 224 6.98 14.87 7.63
CA LEU A 224 6.43 13.82 8.49
C LEU A 224 5.01 14.14 8.96
N GLU A 225 4.76 15.41 9.31
CA GLU A 225 3.46 15.90 9.77
C GLU A 225 3.06 17.19 9.06
N PRO A 226 2.68 17.13 7.78
CA PRO A 226 2.20 18.29 7.04
C PRO A 226 0.97 18.94 7.71
N ARG A 227 0.99 20.27 7.80
CA ARG A 227 -0.16 21.10 8.18
C ARG A 227 -0.65 21.97 7.02
N GLU A 228 0.27 22.34 6.13
CA GLU A 228 -0.02 23.17 4.96
C GLU A 228 0.69 22.61 3.72
N GLY A 229 0.03 22.77 2.57
CA GLY A 229 0.62 22.54 1.26
C GLY A 229 0.07 21.29 0.58
N ILE A 230 0.79 20.82 -0.44
CA ILE A 230 0.34 19.72 -1.29
C ILE A 230 1.45 18.69 -1.49
N ARG A 231 1.04 17.44 -1.69
CA ARG A 231 1.93 16.33 -2.03
C ARG A 231 1.38 15.58 -3.23
N PHE A 232 2.26 15.30 -4.17
CA PHE A 232 1.97 14.51 -5.36
C PHE A 232 2.95 13.35 -5.45
N GLU A 233 2.42 12.14 -5.62
CA GLU A 233 3.21 10.92 -5.71
C GLU A 233 2.81 10.12 -6.95
N LEU A 234 3.82 9.57 -7.62
CA LEU A 234 3.69 8.62 -8.71
C LEU A 234 4.50 7.37 -8.39
N LEU A 235 3.91 6.20 -8.64
CA LEU A 235 4.57 4.93 -8.44
C LEU A 235 4.26 4.01 -9.63
N HIS A 236 5.31 3.51 -10.26
CA HIS A 236 5.25 2.46 -11.26
C HIS A 236 5.89 1.21 -10.68
N ASN A 237 5.20 0.08 -10.77
CA ASN A 237 5.72 -1.25 -10.44
C ASN A 237 5.54 -2.14 -11.66
N ALA A 238 6.57 -2.86 -12.05
CA ALA A 238 6.53 -3.90 -13.07
C ALA A 238 6.85 -5.23 -12.41
N THR A 239 5.94 -6.20 -12.53
CA THR A 239 6.12 -7.54 -11.96
C THR A 239 6.26 -8.56 -13.08
N ASP A 240 7.32 -9.36 -13.00
CA ASP A 240 7.62 -10.52 -13.85
C ASP A 240 7.53 -11.79 -12.99
N TYR A 241 6.68 -12.75 -13.38
CA TYR A 241 6.47 -14.00 -12.64
C TYR A 241 7.32 -15.17 -13.14
N GLU A 242 8.06 -15.01 -14.24
CA GLU A 242 8.85 -16.07 -14.89
C GLU A 242 8.07 -17.40 -15.11
N LEU A 243 6.74 -17.31 -15.19
CA LEU A 243 5.81 -18.45 -15.24
C LEU A 243 4.74 -18.21 -16.30
N SER A 244 4.69 -19.07 -17.32
CA SER A 244 3.71 -18.98 -18.40
C SER A 244 2.25 -19.06 -17.94
N GLU A 245 2.01 -19.65 -16.77
CA GLU A 245 0.71 -19.76 -16.12
C GLU A 245 0.19 -18.42 -15.60
N LEU A 246 1.07 -17.46 -15.29
CA LEU A 246 0.73 -16.18 -14.69
C LEU A 246 1.02 -15.06 -15.68
N SER A 247 0.15 -14.04 -15.70
CA SER A 247 0.45 -12.84 -16.49
C SER A 247 1.37 -11.92 -15.73
N ASP A 248 2.30 -11.34 -16.47
CA ASP A 248 3.09 -10.21 -16.04
C ASP A 248 2.28 -8.93 -16.26
N TYR A 249 2.44 -7.98 -15.34
CA TYR A 249 1.71 -6.73 -15.44
C TYR A 249 2.44 -5.59 -14.76
N ASP A 250 2.14 -4.40 -15.28
CA ASP A 250 2.58 -3.14 -14.72
C ASP A 250 1.44 -2.50 -13.93
N VAL A 251 1.77 -1.85 -12.81
CA VAL A 251 0.83 -1.07 -12.00
C VAL A 251 1.31 0.37 -11.90
N ASN A 252 0.47 1.29 -12.37
CA ASN A 252 0.70 2.72 -12.25
C ASN A 252 -0.26 3.31 -11.22
N SER A 253 0.29 3.93 -10.18
CA SER A 253 -0.45 4.56 -9.09
C SER A 253 -0.13 6.05 -9.01
N LEU A 254 -1.16 6.84 -8.73
CA LEU A 254 -1.10 8.28 -8.52
C LEU A 254 -1.78 8.62 -7.20
N ASN A 255 -1.14 9.47 -6.41
CA ASN A 255 -1.69 9.98 -5.17
C ASN A 255 -1.50 11.48 -5.09
N PHE A 256 -2.55 12.18 -4.71
CA PHE A 256 -2.53 13.62 -4.48
C PHE A 256 -3.14 13.92 -3.13
N THR A 257 -2.41 14.65 -2.29
CA THR A 257 -2.86 15.03 -0.95
C THR A 257 -2.72 16.53 -0.77
N THR A 258 -3.74 17.17 -0.22
CA THR A 258 -3.75 18.58 0.17
C THR A 258 -3.92 18.68 1.68
N TYR A 259 -3.13 19.57 2.29
CA TYR A 259 -3.15 19.89 3.71
C TYR A 259 -3.53 21.35 3.87
N ILE A 260 -4.59 21.58 4.63
CA ILE A 260 -5.16 22.91 4.83
C ILE A 260 -5.15 23.19 6.34
N PRO A 261 -4.46 24.25 6.80
CA PRO A 261 -4.56 24.69 8.18
C PRO A 261 -6.01 24.96 8.54
N PHE A 262 -6.47 24.42 9.66
CA PHE A 262 -7.84 24.57 10.12
C PHE A 262 -7.81 24.90 11.62
N LEU A 263 -8.65 25.84 12.06
CA LEU A 263 -8.88 26.15 13.48
C LEU A 263 -7.66 26.01 14.42
N GLY A 264 -6.69 26.92 14.34
CA GLY A 264 -5.52 26.92 15.21
C GLY A 264 -4.44 25.93 14.75
N SER A 265 -4.16 24.90 15.56
CA SER A 265 -3.13 23.89 15.26
C SER A 265 -3.62 22.73 14.41
N ASP A 266 -4.91 22.67 14.09
CA ASP A 266 -5.51 21.53 13.39
C ASP A 266 -5.25 21.56 11.88
N THR A 267 -5.47 20.41 11.26
CA THR A 267 -5.27 20.22 9.82
C THR A 267 -6.45 19.51 9.20
N LEU A 268 -6.92 20.02 8.07
CA LEU A 268 -7.83 19.30 7.17
C LEU A 268 -7.02 18.69 6.02
N LEU A 269 -7.16 17.38 5.85
CA LEU A 269 -6.52 16.60 4.79
C LEU A 269 -7.55 16.14 3.77
N ILE A 270 -7.25 16.38 2.50
CA ILE A 270 -8.00 15.83 1.37
C ILE A 270 -7.05 15.00 0.52
N ASN A 271 -7.40 13.75 0.24
CA ASN A 271 -6.60 12.83 -0.55
C ASN A 271 -7.42 12.25 -1.72
N ALA A 272 -6.76 12.11 -2.88
CA ALA A 272 -7.28 11.46 -4.06
C ALA A 272 -6.23 10.47 -4.60
N PHE A 273 -6.65 9.22 -4.76
CA PHE A 273 -5.82 8.10 -5.17
C PHE A 273 -6.43 7.39 -6.37
N GLN A 274 -5.59 7.01 -7.33
CA GLN A 274 -5.95 6.13 -8.44
C GLN A 274 -4.82 5.13 -8.71
N SER A 275 -5.19 3.91 -9.08
CA SER A 275 -4.24 2.89 -9.53
C SER A 275 -4.81 2.08 -10.69
N ARG A 276 -3.95 1.68 -11.62
CA ARG A 276 -4.33 0.92 -12.82
C ARG A 276 -3.28 -0.12 -13.15
N SER A 277 -3.72 -1.32 -13.50
CA SER A 277 -2.87 -2.38 -14.01
C SER A 277 -2.97 -2.54 -15.52
N TYR A 278 -1.87 -2.98 -16.14
CA TYR A 278 -1.75 -3.24 -17.56
C TYR A 278 -0.99 -4.55 -17.77
N ILE A 279 -1.57 -5.49 -18.52
CA ILE A 279 -0.87 -6.75 -18.86
C ILE A 279 0.27 -6.44 -19.82
N SER A 280 1.49 -6.80 -19.43
CA SER A 280 2.69 -6.69 -20.26
C SER A 280 2.91 -7.99 -21.06
N GLU A 281 2.78 -9.13 -20.39
CA GLU A 281 2.80 -10.47 -21.00
C GLU A 281 1.63 -11.30 -20.47
N GLN A 282 0.86 -11.90 -21.38
CA GLN A 282 -0.34 -12.64 -21.02
C GLN A 282 -0.03 -14.11 -20.75
N GLY A 283 -0.34 -14.56 -19.54
CA GLY A 283 -0.33 -15.96 -19.13
C GLY A 283 -1.64 -16.69 -19.47
N LEU A 284 -1.90 -17.82 -18.81
CA LEU A 284 -3.07 -18.66 -19.09
C LEU A 284 -4.40 -17.97 -18.78
N THR A 285 -5.32 -18.00 -19.75
CA THR A 285 -6.70 -17.47 -19.57
C THR A 285 -7.79 -18.48 -19.91
N ASP A 286 -7.40 -19.66 -20.39
CA ASP A 286 -8.28 -20.81 -20.56
C ASP A 286 -8.59 -21.44 -19.21
N GLU A 287 -9.88 -21.67 -18.95
CA GLU A 287 -10.34 -22.16 -17.65
C GLU A 287 -9.86 -23.59 -17.37
N ASN A 288 -9.89 -24.47 -18.38
CA ASN A 288 -9.51 -25.87 -18.20
C ASN A 288 -8.01 -25.99 -17.93
N ALA A 289 -7.19 -25.26 -18.70
CA ALA A 289 -5.75 -25.21 -18.48
C ALA A 289 -5.38 -24.63 -17.11
N LEU A 290 -6.11 -23.62 -16.62
CA LEU A 290 -5.92 -23.11 -15.27
C LEU A 290 -6.34 -24.12 -14.21
N ARG A 291 -7.46 -24.82 -14.42
CA ARG A 291 -7.92 -25.87 -13.49
C ARG A 291 -6.90 -26.99 -13.35
N GLU A 292 -6.27 -27.42 -14.45
CA GLU A 292 -5.16 -28.40 -14.40
C GLU A 292 -3.95 -27.94 -13.57
N LYS A 293 -3.76 -26.63 -13.38
CA LYS A 293 -2.61 -26.05 -12.65
C LYS A 293 -2.93 -25.65 -11.22
N PHE A 294 -4.20 -25.33 -10.96
CA PHE A 294 -4.67 -24.73 -9.71
C PHE A 294 -5.77 -25.53 -8.99
N ALA A 295 -6.04 -26.77 -9.41
CA ALA A 295 -7.06 -27.65 -8.83
C ALA A 295 -6.83 -27.98 -7.35
N LEU A 296 -7.91 -28.39 -6.70
CA LEU A 296 -7.96 -28.88 -5.31
C LEU A 296 -8.31 -30.37 -5.21
N GLY A 297 -8.53 -31.06 -6.34
CA GLY A 297 -8.73 -32.52 -6.35
C GLY A 297 -9.99 -32.97 -5.61
N CYS A 298 -11.08 -32.21 -5.75
CA CYS A 298 -12.28 -32.28 -4.91
C CYS A 298 -13.05 -33.60 -4.92
N ASP A 299 -12.82 -34.49 -5.89
CA ASP A 299 -13.50 -35.78 -5.96
C ASP A 299 -13.14 -36.73 -4.80
N LEU A 300 -12.02 -36.47 -4.13
CA LEU A 300 -11.54 -37.24 -2.98
C LEU A 300 -11.80 -36.55 -1.63
N GLU A 301 -12.34 -35.32 -1.65
CA GLU A 301 -12.58 -34.53 -0.45
C GLU A 301 -13.92 -34.88 0.20
N LYS A 302 -13.95 -34.86 1.53
CA LYS A 302 -15.16 -35.16 2.31
C LYS A 302 -16.27 -34.14 2.03
N GLU A 303 -15.90 -32.87 1.98
CA GLU A 303 -16.79 -31.74 1.65
C GLU A 303 -16.62 -31.37 0.17
N ALA A 304 -16.94 -32.32 -0.72
CA ALA A 304 -16.66 -32.19 -2.15
C ALA A 304 -17.31 -30.96 -2.81
N GLU A 305 -18.50 -30.55 -2.36
CA GLU A 305 -19.18 -29.36 -2.90
C GLU A 305 -18.48 -28.07 -2.49
N ALA A 306 -18.13 -27.94 -1.21
CA ALA A 306 -17.40 -26.79 -0.69
C ALA A 306 -16.01 -26.67 -1.35
N CYS A 307 -15.35 -27.80 -1.57
CA CYS A 307 -14.10 -27.84 -2.32
C CYS A 307 -14.28 -27.32 -3.76
N ARG A 308 -15.33 -27.76 -4.48
CA ARG A 308 -15.60 -27.30 -5.84
C ARG A 308 -15.88 -25.80 -5.89
N GLU A 309 -16.56 -25.26 -4.89
CA GLU A 309 -16.79 -23.81 -4.78
C GLU A 309 -15.47 -23.05 -4.60
N ALA A 310 -14.61 -23.49 -3.67
CA ALA A 310 -13.30 -22.88 -3.43
C ALA A 310 -12.38 -22.98 -4.66
N GLU A 311 -12.38 -24.14 -5.35
CA GLU A 311 -11.65 -24.33 -6.61
C GLU A 311 -12.14 -23.37 -7.69
N ASN A 312 -13.46 -23.21 -7.84
CA ASN A 312 -14.04 -22.29 -8.82
C ASN A 312 -13.66 -20.83 -8.51
N ARG A 313 -13.73 -20.39 -7.25
CA ARG A 313 -13.28 -19.03 -6.85
C ARG A 313 -11.80 -18.82 -7.18
N ARG A 314 -10.96 -19.81 -6.87
CA ARG A 314 -9.51 -19.79 -7.16
C ARG A 314 -9.21 -19.74 -8.67
N VAL A 315 -9.87 -20.55 -9.48
CA VAL A 315 -9.71 -20.54 -10.95
C VAL A 315 -10.18 -19.21 -11.52
N ASN A 316 -11.34 -18.70 -11.09
CA ASN A 316 -11.86 -17.41 -11.52
C ASN A 316 -10.93 -16.25 -11.13
N TYR A 317 -10.33 -16.29 -9.93
CA TYR A 317 -9.34 -15.32 -9.50
C TYR A 317 -8.16 -15.25 -10.45
N TRP A 318 -7.50 -16.39 -10.71
CA TRP A 318 -6.33 -16.43 -11.59
C TRP A 318 -6.67 -16.09 -13.02
N GLN A 319 -7.81 -16.57 -13.54
CA GLN A 319 -8.27 -16.23 -14.88
C GLN A 319 -8.48 -14.73 -15.05
N ALA A 320 -9.21 -14.08 -14.13
CA ALA A 320 -9.48 -12.65 -14.20
C ALA A 320 -8.21 -11.82 -13.99
N ARG A 321 -7.34 -12.23 -13.05
CA ARG A 321 -6.04 -11.59 -12.84
C ARG A 321 -5.16 -11.67 -14.09
N ASN A 322 -5.15 -12.80 -14.79
CA ASN A 322 -4.37 -12.95 -16.03
C ASN A 322 -4.95 -12.16 -17.22
N ARG A 323 -6.23 -11.75 -17.15
CA ARG A 323 -6.85 -10.89 -18.17
C ARG A 323 -6.66 -9.41 -17.91
N PHE A 324 -6.72 -9.00 -16.65
CA PHE A 324 -6.87 -7.59 -16.28
C PHE A 324 -5.76 -7.07 -15.36
N GLY A 325 -4.88 -7.93 -14.87
CA GLY A 325 -3.89 -7.62 -13.86
C GLY A 325 -4.52 -7.36 -12.49
N LYS A 326 -3.76 -6.72 -11.60
CA LYS A 326 -4.24 -6.29 -10.29
C LYS A 326 -3.68 -4.92 -9.95
N ALA A 327 -4.52 -3.89 -10.00
CA ALA A 327 -4.16 -2.58 -9.46
C ALA A 327 -3.95 -2.66 -7.94
N SER A 328 -3.40 -1.59 -7.36
CA SER A 328 -3.31 -1.47 -5.91
C SER A 328 -4.69 -1.60 -5.27
N ALA A 329 -4.87 -2.65 -4.46
CA ALA A 329 -6.15 -2.97 -3.84
C ALA A 329 -6.57 -1.94 -2.78
N LEU A 330 -7.86 -1.96 -2.44
CA LEU A 330 -8.44 -1.18 -1.35
C LEU A 330 -8.70 -2.09 -0.14
N GLY A 331 -8.58 -1.52 1.06
CA GLY A 331 -8.67 -2.24 2.33
C GLY A 331 -7.30 -2.39 3.00
N GLY A 332 -7.30 -2.49 4.33
CA GLY A 332 -6.12 -2.51 5.17
C GLY A 332 -5.73 -1.13 5.71
N ILE A 333 -4.48 -0.98 6.12
CA ILE A 333 -4.03 0.16 6.94
C ILE A 333 -3.92 1.49 6.19
N ASN A 334 -3.82 1.44 4.86
CA ASN A 334 -3.44 2.60 4.05
C ASN A 334 -4.66 3.42 3.57
N ARG A 335 -5.72 2.74 3.15
CA ARG A 335 -6.95 3.33 2.58
C ARG A 335 -8.10 2.34 2.66
N MET A 336 -9.32 2.84 2.81
CA MET A 336 -10.52 2.01 3.06
C MET A 336 -10.35 1.17 4.33
N ARG A 337 -9.99 1.84 5.43
CA ARG A 337 -9.49 1.24 6.68
C ARG A 337 -10.49 0.38 7.44
N ALA A 338 -11.78 0.48 7.13
CA ALA A 338 -12.80 -0.41 7.68
C ALA A 338 -12.76 -1.84 7.14
N TYR A 339 -12.00 -2.08 6.06
CA TYR A 339 -11.99 -3.34 5.34
C TYR A 339 -10.65 -4.05 5.50
N SER A 340 -10.64 -5.39 5.42
CA SER A 340 -9.41 -6.18 5.50
C SER A 340 -8.41 -5.83 4.39
N LEU A 341 -7.14 -6.15 4.59
CA LEU A 341 -6.12 -5.95 3.57
C LEU A 341 -6.53 -6.63 2.26
N GLY A 342 -6.49 -5.89 1.15
CA GLY A 342 -6.82 -6.42 -0.18
C GLY A 342 -8.30 -6.77 -0.40
N ARG A 343 -9.22 -6.30 0.45
CA ARG A 343 -10.66 -6.62 0.41
C ARG A 343 -11.31 -6.40 -0.95
N TYR A 344 -10.97 -5.30 -1.61
CA TYR A 344 -11.49 -4.97 -2.94
C TYR A 344 -10.32 -4.78 -3.90
N TYR A 345 -10.30 -5.54 -4.98
CA TYR A 345 -9.30 -5.43 -6.03
C TYR A 345 -9.91 -5.68 -7.41
N ALA A 346 -9.32 -5.04 -8.42
CA ALA A 346 -9.64 -5.20 -9.83
C ALA A 346 -8.48 -4.63 -10.67
N GLY A 347 -8.69 -4.44 -11.98
CA GLY A 347 -7.71 -3.85 -12.89
C GLY A 347 -7.52 -2.34 -12.67
N ASN A 348 -8.48 -1.69 -12.02
CA ASN A 348 -8.43 -0.29 -11.63
C ASN A 348 -8.95 -0.12 -10.21
N SER A 349 -8.41 0.86 -9.49
CA SER A 349 -8.92 1.29 -8.19
C SER A 349 -8.91 2.81 -8.05
N SER A 350 -9.84 3.33 -7.26
CA SER A 350 -9.89 4.74 -6.86
C SER A 350 -10.30 4.88 -5.41
N ASN A 351 -9.73 5.87 -4.73
CA ASN A 351 -10.13 6.22 -3.38
C ASN A 351 -10.04 7.74 -3.19
N TYR A 352 -10.98 8.27 -2.41
CA TYR A 352 -11.02 9.65 -1.98
C TYR A 352 -11.18 9.66 -0.47
N SER A 353 -10.36 10.44 0.22
CA SER A 353 -10.36 10.50 1.68
C SER A 353 -10.37 11.93 2.17
N LEU A 354 -11.18 12.18 3.19
CA LEU A 354 -11.22 13.40 3.98
C LEU A 354 -10.83 13.05 5.40
N GLU A 355 -9.82 13.71 5.97
CA GLU A 355 -9.38 13.49 7.35
C GLU A 355 -9.20 14.83 8.07
N TYR A 356 -9.91 15.02 9.18
CA TYR A 356 -9.72 16.14 10.09
C TYR A 356 -8.84 15.71 11.26
N ARG A 357 -7.77 16.48 11.50
CA ARG A 357 -6.72 16.18 12.46
C ARG A 357 -6.70 17.22 13.56
N LEU A 358 -7.17 16.83 14.74
CA LEU A 358 -7.21 17.64 15.95
C LEU A 358 -5.89 17.49 16.73
N ASN A 359 -5.08 18.54 16.74
CA ASN A 359 -3.78 18.58 17.43
C ASN A 359 -3.96 19.08 18.86
N PHE A 360 -4.06 18.15 19.83
CA PHE A 360 -4.32 18.49 21.23
C PHE A 360 -3.07 18.55 22.12
N SER A 361 -1.90 18.09 21.63
CA SER A 361 -0.62 18.30 22.34
C SER A 361 0.58 18.25 21.40
N GLU A 362 1.30 19.35 21.30
CA GLU A 362 2.57 19.48 20.56
C GLU A 362 3.79 19.61 21.49
N LYS A 363 3.60 19.33 22.79
CA LYS A 363 4.66 19.44 23.79
C LYS A 363 5.69 18.33 23.60
N GLN A 364 6.98 18.67 23.52
CA GLN A 364 8.05 17.69 23.55
C GLN A 364 8.13 17.03 24.94
N THR A 365 7.97 15.70 25.00
CA THR A 365 7.95 14.94 26.25
C THR A 365 8.83 13.70 26.11
N PRO A 366 9.91 13.57 26.90
CA PRO A 366 10.69 12.35 26.96
C PRO A 366 9.83 11.19 27.46
N ILE A 367 9.98 10.03 26.83
CA ILE A 367 9.34 8.77 27.20
C ILE A 367 10.45 7.74 27.42
N ASN A 368 10.36 7.01 28.52
CA ASN A 368 11.22 5.86 28.82
C ASN A 368 10.41 4.81 29.57
N TRP A 369 9.63 4.04 28.82
CA TRP A 369 8.83 2.91 29.30
C TRP A 369 9.52 1.61 28.97
N ILE A 370 9.13 0.51 29.62
CA ILE A 370 9.74 -0.82 29.43
C ILE A 370 9.73 -1.26 27.95
N ILE A 371 8.65 -0.93 27.23
CA ILE A 371 8.42 -1.37 25.84
C ILE A 371 8.66 -0.26 24.82
N MET A 372 8.95 0.98 25.24
CA MET A 372 9.05 2.13 24.34
C MET A 372 9.85 3.29 24.95
N GLY A 373 10.74 3.91 24.18
CA GLY A 373 11.44 5.12 24.58
C GLY A 373 11.67 6.09 23.42
N GLY A 374 11.90 7.36 23.74
CA GLY A 374 12.15 8.43 22.76
C GLY A 374 11.59 9.78 23.18
N VAL A 375 11.42 10.69 22.24
CA VAL A 375 10.82 12.02 22.49
C VAL A 375 9.50 12.13 21.74
N ARG A 376 8.39 12.21 22.49
CA ARG A 376 7.07 12.45 21.91
C ARG A 376 6.93 13.91 21.53
N THR A 377 6.59 14.17 20.28
CA THR A 377 6.39 15.53 19.74
C THR A 377 4.91 15.89 19.58
N VAL A 378 4.08 14.96 19.10
CA VAL A 378 2.66 15.24 18.78
C VAL A 378 1.74 14.18 19.34
N LEU A 379 0.56 14.60 19.84
CA LEU A 379 -0.63 13.78 20.03
C LEU A 379 -1.79 14.39 19.27
N GLN A 380 -2.46 13.55 18.48
CA GLN A 380 -3.51 13.99 17.57
C GLN A 380 -4.66 12.97 17.51
N ALA A 381 -5.88 13.47 17.39
CA ALA A 381 -7.03 12.67 17.00
C ALA A 381 -7.33 12.91 15.52
N ALA A 382 -7.61 11.86 14.75
CA ALA A 382 -7.87 11.93 13.32
C ALA A 382 -9.25 11.35 13.02
N PHE A 383 -10.17 12.18 12.55
CA PHE A 383 -11.51 11.78 12.13
C PHE A 383 -11.53 11.67 10.62
N PHE A 384 -11.90 10.51 10.07
CA PHE A 384 -11.80 10.28 8.64
C PHE A 384 -13.07 9.72 8.03
N TYR A 385 -13.26 10.07 6.76
CA TYR A 385 -14.29 9.54 5.88
C TYR A 385 -13.65 9.24 4.52
N GLU A 386 -13.87 8.04 4.02
CA GLU A 386 -13.23 7.49 2.84
C GLU A 386 -14.30 6.89 1.93
N VAL A 387 -14.12 7.07 0.63
CA VAL A 387 -14.96 6.49 -0.41
C VAL A 387 -14.07 5.86 -1.46
N GLY A 388 -14.34 4.62 -1.86
CA GLY A 388 -13.47 3.91 -2.79
C GLY A 388 -14.21 2.87 -3.62
N SER A 389 -13.64 2.55 -4.78
CA SER A 389 -14.17 1.53 -5.68
C SER A 389 -13.06 0.90 -6.52
N VAL A 390 -13.35 -0.29 -7.04
CA VAL A 390 -12.51 -1.05 -7.95
C VAL A 390 -13.35 -1.55 -9.13
N SER A 391 -12.78 -1.55 -10.33
CA SER A 391 -13.41 -2.15 -11.51
C SER A 391 -12.38 -2.57 -12.56
N ASP A 392 -12.71 -3.59 -13.36
CA ASP A 392 -11.96 -3.94 -14.57
C ASP A 392 -12.27 -2.98 -15.72
N ASP A 393 -13.50 -2.44 -15.77
CA ASP A 393 -13.86 -1.34 -16.67
C ASP A 393 -13.76 0.01 -15.96
N ILE A 394 -12.88 0.87 -16.47
CA ILE A 394 -12.69 2.23 -15.96
C ILE A 394 -13.97 3.08 -16.03
N SER A 395 -14.89 2.79 -16.95
CA SER A 395 -16.16 3.50 -17.09
C SER A 395 -17.11 3.27 -15.90
N GLU A 396 -16.92 2.16 -15.19
CA GLU A 396 -17.71 1.74 -14.03
C GLU A 396 -17.07 2.12 -12.68
N LEU A 397 -15.80 2.55 -12.69
CA LEU A 397 -14.99 2.78 -11.48
C LEU A 397 -15.61 3.75 -10.47
N HIS A 398 -16.48 4.66 -10.91
CA HIS A 398 -17.12 5.65 -10.03
C HIS A 398 -18.65 5.46 -9.92
N GLN A 399 -19.19 4.36 -10.43
CA GLN A 399 -20.64 4.11 -10.39
C GLN A 399 -21.09 3.54 -9.04
N ASN A 400 -20.34 2.56 -8.51
CA ASN A 400 -20.62 1.90 -7.24
C ASN A 400 -19.41 2.05 -6.32
N MET A 401 -19.53 2.86 -5.26
CA MET A 401 -18.43 3.08 -4.31
C MET A 401 -18.82 2.63 -2.90
N ARG A 402 -17.86 2.08 -2.17
CA ARG A 402 -17.98 1.71 -0.76
C ARG A 402 -17.45 2.83 0.11
N THR A 403 -17.97 2.90 1.33
CA THR A 403 -17.58 3.92 2.31
C THR A 403 -16.87 3.29 3.51
N SER A 404 -15.96 4.04 4.13
CA SER A 404 -15.26 3.71 5.37
C SER A 404 -15.12 4.98 6.18
N PHE A 405 -15.45 4.96 7.47
CA PHE A 405 -15.28 6.13 8.33
C PHE A 405 -14.85 5.72 9.73
N GLY A 406 -14.17 6.61 10.44
CA GLY A 406 -13.63 6.24 11.74
C GLY A 406 -12.92 7.36 12.48
N VAL A 407 -12.34 6.97 13.61
CA VAL A 407 -11.51 7.80 14.46
C VAL A 407 -10.18 7.12 14.72
N GLY A 408 -9.12 7.91 14.72
CA GLY A 408 -7.75 7.47 14.95
C GLY A 408 -7.07 8.28 16.04
N PHE A 409 -6.20 7.64 16.81
CA PHE A 409 -5.28 8.29 17.72
C PHE A 409 -3.87 8.15 17.19
N ARG A 410 -3.14 9.27 17.12
CA ARG A 410 -1.79 9.36 16.59
C ARG A 410 -0.83 9.89 17.64
N ALA A 411 0.33 9.27 17.74
CA ALA A 411 1.47 9.78 18.49
C ALA A 411 2.70 9.82 17.58
N ILE A 412 3.41 10.94 17.58
CA ILE A 412 4.72 11.05 16.91
C ILE A 412 5.80 10.97 17.99
N ILE A 413 6.67 9.97 17.89
CA ILE A 413 7.75 9.74 18.85
C ILE A 413 9.02 9.48 18.05
N SER A 414 10.03 10.34 18.22
CA SER A 414 11.34 10.18 17.59
C SER A 414 11.25 9.87 16.08
N GLY A 415 10.43 10.63 15.35
CA GLY A 415 10.25 10.50 13.90
C GLY A 415 9.32 9.38 13.43
N LEU A 416 8.83 8.51 14.31
CA LEU A 416 7.87 7.44 13.99
C LEU A 416 6.44 7.84 14.33
N ILE A 417 5.49 7.46 13.48
CA ILE A 417 4.06 7.73 13.64
C ILE A 417 3.36 6.47 14.11
N TYR A 418 3.00 6.43 15.38
CA TYR A 418 2.20 5.36 15.97
C TYR A 418 0.72 5.73 15.82
N ARG A 419 -0.06 4.81 15.25
CA ARG A 419 -1.47 5.08 14.96
C ARG A 419 -2.35 3.90 15.35
N PHE A 420 -3.43 4.20 16.07
CA PHE A 420 -4.52 3.27 16.35
C PHE A 420 -5.81 3.83 15.77
N ASP A 421 -6.42 3.10 14.84
CA ASP A 421 -7.67 3.48 14.18
C ASP A 421 -8.80 2.52 14.56
N LEU A 422 -10.01 3.08 14.76
CA LEU A 422 -11.28 2.36 14.82
C LEU A 422 -12.13 2.81 13.62
N ALA A 423 -12.24 1.95 12.62
CA ALA A 423 -12.98 2.22 11.39
C ALA A 423 -14.27 1.39 11.32
N LYS A 424 -15.30 1.92 10.67
CA LYS A 424 -16.58 1.25 10.39
C LYS A 424 -16.91 1.31 8.90
N GLY A 425 -17.37 0.19 8.37
CA GLY A 425 -17.84 0.01 7.00
C GLY A 425 -18.87 -1.11 6.93
N ASP A 426 -19.15 -1.60 5.72
CA ASP A 426 -20.18 -2.62 5.50
C ASP A 426 -19.81 -3.98 6.16
N ASP A 427 -18.51 -4.27 6.30
CA ASP A 427 -18.00 -5.51 6.91
C ASP A 427 -17.99 -5.49 8.45
N GLY A 428 -18.32 -4.33 9.05
CA GLY A 428 -18.36 -4.12 10.51
C GLY A 428 -17.36 -3.07 11.00
N ILE A 429 -16.86 -3.26 12.23
CA ILE A 429 -15.85 -2.40 12.86
C ILE A 429 -14.48 -3.08 12.76
N ALA A 430 -13.46 -2.34 12.34
CA ALA A 430 -12.08 -2.79 12.22
C ALA A 430 -11.16 -1.94 13.12
N PRO A 431 -10.63 -2.51 14.22
CA PRO A 431 -9.53 -1.91 14.94
C PRO A 431 -8.21 -2.18 14.21
N THR A 432 -7.32 -1.19 14.13
CA THR A 432 -6.02 -1.36 13.48
C THR A 432 -4.95 -0.58 14.22
N LEU A 433 -3.83 -1.25 14.55
CA LEU A 433 -2.62 -0.63 15.08
C LEU A 433 -1.52 -0.73 14.02
N PHE A 434 -0.89 0.39 13.69
CA PHE A 434 0.18 0.43 12.70
C PHE A 434 1.17 1.57 12.95
N ILE A 435 2.35 1.44 12.36
CA ILE A 435 3.43 2.43 12.43
C ILE A 435 3.78 2.82 11.00
N ASN A 436 3.15 3.88 10.50
CA ASN A 436 3.47 4.52 9.22
C ASN A 436 2.60 5.78 9.03
N TYR A 437 2.90 6.54 7.99
CA TYR A 437 1.98 7.53 7.44
C TYR A 437 0.96 6.84 6.49
N PRO A 438 -0.36 6.90 6.75
CA PRO A 438 -1.37 6.38 5.83
C PRO A 438 -1.57 7.33 4.64
N LEU A 439 -2.23 6.83 3.60
CA LEU A 439 -2.53 7.53 2.34
C LEU A 439 -1.30 7.87 1.47
N SER A 440 -0.17 7.16 1.62
CA SER A 440 1.01 7.28 0.74
C SER A 440 1.11 6.14 -0.28
N LEU A 441 2.00 6.29 -1.27
CA LEU A 441 2.32 5.26 -2.26
C LEU A 441 3.57 4.47 -1.88
N GLY A 442 3.35 3.27 -1.34
CA GLY A 442 4.43 2.34 -1.00
C GLY A 442 5.35 2.95 0.06
N THR A 443 6.62 3.14 -0.28
CA THR A 443 7.65 3.72 0.58
C THR A 443 7.97 5.17 0.26
N LEU A 444 7.27 5.78 -0.70
CA LEU A 444 7.41 7.21 -0.97
C LEU A 444 6.94 7.99 0.25
N GLY A 445 7.81 8.88 0.76
CA GLY A 445 7.52 9.69 1.94
C GLY A 445 7.50 8.94 3.28
N SER A 446 8.07 7.72 3.36
CA SER A 446 8.23 6.96 4.61
C SER A 446 9.62 7.08 5.22
#